data_AF-A0A916XMA7-F1
#
_entry.id   AF-A0A916XMA7-F1
#
_cell.length_a   1.000
_cell.length_b   1.000
_cell.length_c   1.000
_cell.angle_alpha   90.00
_cell.angle_beta   90.00
_cell.angle_gamma   90.00
#
_symmetry.space_group_name_H-M   'P 1'
#
loop_
_entity.id
_entity.type
_entity.pdbx_description
1 polymer ?
#
loop_
_entity_poly.entity_id
_entity_poly.type
_entity_poly.pdbx_seq_one_letter_code
_entity_poly.pdbx_strand_id
1 'polypeptide(L)'
;MKPKRKVVTRSPHRTVGLVACTWLQPEPVEYESQLERRFVQRMLLTPGVSRIVDQPFKIAYGDNCEKSYTPDFLITLSSGQKFVVEVKPEKFVAKFADMFDQIIPILREKDLPFLVVTDQMIDVGDLPETIELLLRYARSSVSSEIFDRVKKSFNTSEPQSISQLVRSAEVNLAVVFHFLGRRLLTFLNDISLSPDTLINPYFLKEDHENVCIPSWLNAAAWNPDARIHQATGAESSAVRRYDHAPKLHMAHR
;
A
#
# COMPACT_ATOMS: atom_id res chain seq x y z
N MET A 1 15.73 -32.77 27.22
CA MET A 1 15.20 -31.55 26.59
C MET A 1 15.71 -30.32 27.34
N LYS A 2 16.41 -29.42 26.64
CA LYS A 2 16.77 -28.08 27.13
C LYS A 2 16.43 -27.09 26.01
N PRO A 3 15.85 -25.91 26.31
CA PRO A 3 15.57 -24.92 25.29
C PRO A 3 16.90 -24.39 24.71
N LYS A 4 17.02 -24.36 23.38
CA LYS A 4 18.28 -24.13 22.64
C LYS A 4 18.61 -22.63 22.42
N ARG A 5 17.88 -21.70 23.02
CA ARG A 5 18.23 -20.27 22.98
C ARG A 5 17.95 -19.59 24.31
N LYS A 6 18.97 -18.90 24.83
CA LYS A 6 18.83 -17.94 25.92
C LYS A 6 18.22 -16.68 25.31
N VAL A 7 17.03 -16.30 25.76
CA VAL A 7 16.40 -15.03 25.36
C VAL A 7 17.27 -13.91 25.93
N VAL A 8 18.04 -13.26 25.06
CA VAL A 8 18.83 -12.08 25.40
C VAL A 8 17.87 -10.89 25.27
N THR A 9 17.36 -10.43 26.41
CA THR A 9 16.56 -9.20 26.62
C THR A 9 15.26 -9.07 25.82
N ARG A 10 14.11 -9.08 26.53
CA ARG A 10 12.86 -8.53 26.00
C ARG A 10 12.99 -7.01 26.01
N SER A 11 13.14 -6.37 24.85
CA SER A 11 12.78 -4.96 24.70
C SER A 11 11.27 -4.87 24.90
N PRO A 12 10.75 -4.24 25.97
CA PRO A 12 9.36 -4.46 26.38
C PRO A 12 8.30 -3.84 25.45
N HIS A 13 8.72 -3.07 24.45
CA HIS A 13 7.82 -2.17 23.72
C HIS A 13 7.95 -2.17 22.19
N ARG A 14 8.84 -2.98 21.58
CA ARG A 14 9.02 -2.99 20.12
C ARG A 14 8.60 -4.34 19.55
N THR A 15 7.57 -4.35 18.71
CA THR A 15 7.19 -5.55 17.97
C THR A 15 7.90 -5.53 16.63
N VAL A 16 9.04 -6.23 16.56
CA VAL A 16 9.76 -6.42 15.31
C VAL A 16 9.31 -7.73 14.67
N GLY A 17 9.10 -7.72 13.35
CA GLY A 17 8.74 -8.92 12.61
C GLY A 17 9.01 -8.80 11.11
N LEU A 18 8.62 -9.84 10.38
CA LEU A 18 8.82 -9.96 8.93
C LEU A 18 7.49 -10.23 8.25
N VAL A 19 7.23 -9.56 7.14
CA VAL A 19 6.16 -9.92 6.19
C VAL A 19 6.79 -10.60 4.98
N ALA A 20 6.64 -11.92 4.91
CA ALA A 20 7.05 -12.69 3.75
C ALA A 20 6.00 -12.54 2.63
N CYS A 21 6.45 -12.09 1.46
CA CYS A 21 5.61 -11.85 0.29
C CYS A 21 6.32 -12.30 -0.99
N THR A 22 6.70 -13.59 -1.04
CA THR A 22 7.53 -14.19 -2.11
C THR A 22 6.96 -14.06 -3.52
N TRP A 23 5.71 -13.64 -3.65
CA TRP A 23 5.06 -13.38 -4.93
C TRP A 23 5.21 -11.96 -5.46
N LEU A 24 5.59 -11.03 -4.59
CA LEU A 24 5.95 -9.67 -4.96
C LEU A 24 7.47 -9.54 -5.08
N GLN A 25 8.21 -10.03 -4.07
CA GLN A 25 9.66 -9.95 -3.98
C GLN A 25 10.24 -11.11 -3.16
N PRO A 26 11.49 -11.54 -3.43
CA PRO A 26 12.10 -12.64 -2.69
C PRO A 26 12.49 -12.28 -1.26
N GLU A 27 12.90 -11.03 -1.01
CA GLU A 27 13.26 -10.56 0.33
C GLU A 27 12.02 -10.25 1.17
N PRO A 28 11.91 -10.75 2.41
CA PRO A 28 10.84 -10.33 3.32
C PRO A 28 11.01 -8.85 3.71
N VAL A 29 9.90 -8.20 4.06
CA VAL A 29 9.90 -6.80 4.53
C VAL A 29 9.90 -6.78 6.05
N GLU A 30 10.86 -6.09 6.66
CA GLU A 30 10.90 -5.87 8.11
C GLU A 30 9.88 -4.81 8.54
N TYR A 31 9.35 -4.96 9.76
CA TYR A 31 8.55 -3.93 10.41
C TYR A 31 8.88 -3.90 11.90
N GLU A 32 8.74 -2.73 12.51
CA GLU A 32 9.06 -2.46 13.91
C GLU A 32 7.84 -2.05 14.75
N SER A 33 6.69 -1.89 14.09
CA SER A 33 5.40 -1.63 14.71
C SER A 33 4.23 -2.35 14.02
N GLN A 34 3.11 -2.50 14.72
CA GLN A 34 1.88 -3.05 14.12
C GLN A 34 1.27 -2.12 13.06
N LEU A 35 1.55 -0.82 13.15
CA LEU A 35 1.11 0.15 12.15
C LEU A 35 1.89 -0.07 10.84
N GLU A 36 3.20 -0.22 10.92
CA GLU A 36 4.05 -0.59 9.78
C GLU A 36 3.65 -1.95 9.19
N ARG A 37 3.39 -2.97 10.04
CA ARG A 37 2.89 -4.27 9.55
C ARG A 37 1.65 -4.11 8.67
N ARG A 38 0.67 -3.34 9.15
CA ARG A 38 -0.60 -3.10 8.42
C ARG A 38 -0.38 -2.26 7.16
N PHE A 39 0.52 -1.28 7.21
CA PHE A 39 0.95 -0.54 6.01
C PHE A 39 1.50 -1.47 4.94
N VAL A 40 2.48 -2.33 5.29
CA VAL A 40 3.07 -3.30 4.37
C VAL A 40 2.00 -4.22 3.79
N GLN A 41 1.12 -4.77 4.65
CA GLN A 41 0.01 -5.62 4.22
C GLN A 41 -0.91 -4.92 3.19
N ARG A 42 -1.20 -3.63 3.38
CA ARG A 42 -1.97 -2.85 2.40
C ARG A 42 -1.22 -2.65 1.09
N MET A 43 0.08 -2.33 1.15
CA MET A 43 0.92 -2.19 -0.05
C MET A 43 1.01 -3.49 -0.85
N LEU A 44 1.00 -4.65 -0.20
CA LEU A 44 0.99 -5.94 -0.88
C LEU A 44 -0.24 -6.17 -1.77
N LEU A 45 -1.38 -5.55 -1.45
CA LEU A 45 -2.62 -5.63 -2.24
C LEU A 45 -2.83 -4.43 -3.15
N THR A 46 -1.98 -3.40 -3.03
CA THR A 46 -2.11 -2.19 -3.82
C THR A 46 -1.67 -2.45 -5.27
N PRO A 47 -2.53 -2.19 -6.27
CA PRO A 47 -2.17 -2.31 -7.67
C PRO A 47 -0.91 -1.51 -8.02
N GLY A 48 -0.14 -1.94 -9.03
CA GLY A 48 1.07 -1.23 -9.46
C GLY A 48 2.27 -1.31 -8.51
N VAL A 49 2.12 -1.58 -7.20
CA VAL A 49 3.29 -1.78 -6.32
C VAL A 49 4.10 -2.98 -6.82
N SER A 50 5.39 -2.79 -7.06
CA SER A 50 6.30 -3.83 -7.54
C SER A 50 7.35 -4.21 -6.50
N ARG A 51 7.71 -3.28 -5.59
CA ARG A 51 8.70 -3.53 -4.53
C ARG A 51 8.45 -2.66 -3.30
N ILE A 52 8.77 -3.22 -2.13
CA ILE A 52 8.72 -2.59 -0.82
C ILE A 52 10.07 -2.84 -0.15
N VAL A 53 10.78 -1.78 0.24
CA VAL A 53 12.07 -1.88 0.93
C VAL A 53 11.94 -1.18 2.27
N ASP A 54 12.13 -1.90 3.37
CA ASP A 54 12.25 -1.31 4.71
C ASP A 54 13.61 -0.62 4.90
N GLN A 55 13.62 0.45 5.71
CA GLN A 55 14.82 1.22 6.11
C GLN A 55 15.81 1.46 4.95
N PRO A 56 15.35 2.01 3.81
CA PRO A 56 16.00 1.87 2.52
C PRO A 56 17.35 2.59 2.42
N PHE A 57 17.52 3.71 3.14
CA PHE A 57 18.75 4.49 3.18
C PHE A 57 18.73 5.49 4.35
N LYS A 58 19.89 6.06 4.67
CA LYS A 58 20.03 7.16 5.63
C LYS A 58 20.08 8.49 4.91
N ILE A 59 19.37 9.48 5.45
CA ILE A 59 19.37 10.88 5.03
C ILE A 59 20.11 11.67 6.10
N ALA A 60 21.21 12.31 5.73
CA ALA A 60 21.89 13.26 6.61
C ALA A 60 21.21 14.63 6.50
N TYR A 61 21.00 15.31 7.63
CA TYR A 61 20.32 16.61 7.68
C TYR A 61 20.82 17.45 8.86
N GLY A 62 20.39 18.72 8.92
CA GLY A 62 20.92 19.73 9.86
C GLY A 62 22.04 20.57 9.24
N ASP A 63 22.40 21.67 9.89
CA ASP A 63 23.29 22.70 9.34
C ASP A 63 24.66 22.14 8.91
N ASN A 64 25.17 21.11 9.60
CA ASN A 64 26.43 20.44 9.29
C ASN A 64 26.25 18.95 8.98
N CYS A 65 25.04 18.52 8.56
CA CYS A 65 24.70 17.12 8.32
C CYS A 65 24.96 16.20 9.53
N GLU A 66 24.92 16.75 10.74
CA GLU A 66 25.25 16.03 11.98
C GLU A 66 24.13 15.08 12.45
N LYS A 67 22.93 15.24 11.90
CA LYS A 67 21.79 14.38 12.20
C LYS A 67 21.58 13.39 11.06
N SER A 68 21.04 12.22 11.40
CA SER A 68 20.65 11.22 10.42
C SER A 68 19.23 10.74 10.67
N TYR A 69 18.52 10.46 9.59
CA TYR A 69 17.17 9.94 9.60
C TYR A 69 17.07 8.79 8.60
N THR A 70 16.36 7.74 8.96
CA THR A 70 16.09 6.59 8.11
C THR A 70 14.58 6.51 7.92
N PRO A 71 14.06 6.68 6.70
CA PRO A 71 12.64 6.47 6.44
C PRO A 71 12.24 5.02 6.70
N ASP A 72 10.97 4.79 7.02
CA ASP A 72 10.48 3.44 7.26
C ASP A 72 10.48 2.60 5.99
N PHE A 73 10.03 3.14 4.86
CA PHE A 73 9.92 2.40 3.59
C PHE A 73 10.28 3.19 2.34
N LEU A 74 10.68 2.45 1.29
CA LEU A 74 10.68 2.88 -0.11
C LEU A 74 9.74 1.97 -0.91
N ILE A 75 8.70 2.55 -1.49
CA ILE A 75 7.77 1.87 -2.39
C ILE A 75 8.20 2.13 -3.83
N THR A 76 8.25 1.08 -4.64
CA THR A 76 8.48 1.17 -6.10
C THR A 76 7.25 0.66 -6.83
N LEU A 77 6.83 1.39 -7.86
CA LEU A 77 5.75 0.98 -8.75
C LEU A 77 6.28 0.23 -9.97
N SER A 78 5.40 -0.48 -10.67
CA SER A 78 5.71 -1.13 -11.95
C SER A 78 6.11 -0.13 -13.04
N SER A 79 5.66 1.13 -12.94
CA SER A 79 6.12 2.24 -13.78
C SER A 79 7.55 2.71 -13.48
N GLY A 80 8.15 2.22 -12.40
CA GLY A 80 9.47 2.65 -11.92
C GLY A 80 9.43 3.86 -10.98
N GLN A 81 8.27 4.53 -10.83
CA GLN A 81 8.11 5.61 -9.86
C GLN A 81 8.34 5.11 -8.43
N LYS A 82 8.98 5.95 -7.61
CA LYS A 82 9.33 5.64 -6.23
C LYS A 82 8.73 6.63 -5.24
N PHE A 83 8.41 6.15 -4.05
CA PHE A 83 7.91 6.96 -2.94
C PHE A 83 8.64 6.59 -1.66
N VAL A 84 9.18 7.58 -0.97
CA VAL A 84 9.71 7.41 0.38
C VAL A 84 8.56 7.58 1.35
N VAL A 85 8.42 6.66 2.31
CA VAL A 85 7.28 6.62 3.22
C VAL A 85 7.75 6.56 4.66
N GLU A 86 7.18 7.44 5.49
CA GLU A 86 7.20 7.33 6.95
C GLU A 86 5.82 6.90 7.42
N VAL A 87 5.77 5.90 8.31
CA VAL A 87 4.55 5.38 8.91
C VAL A 87 4.52 5.74 10.39
N LYS A 88 3.59 6.60 10.79
CA LYS A 88 3.57 7.12 12.17
C LYS A 88 2.16 7.41 12.66
N PRO A 89 1.82 7.14 13.94
CA PRO A 89 0.53 7.54 14.46
C PRO A 89 0.29 9.04 14.31
N GLU A 90 -0.92 9.45 13.92
CA GLU A 90 -1.29 10.84 13.58
C GLU A 90 -0.89 11.82 14.68
N LYS A 91 -1.18 11.45 15.94
CA LYS A 91 -0.85 12.23 17.14
C LYS A 91 0.64 12.59 17.30
N PHE A 92 1.53 11.86 16.62
CA PHE A 92 2.97 12.10 16.68
C PHE A 92 3.51 12.85 15.46
N VAL A 93 2.75 13.00 14.37
CA VAL A 93 3.23 13.65 13.14
C VAL A 93 3.75 15.05 13.41
N ALA A 94 3.01 15.87 14.17
CA ALA A 94 3.40 17.23 14.52
C ALA A 94 4.73 17.32 15.29
N LYS A 95 5.15 16.24 15.98
CA LYS A 95 6.45 16.21 16.67
C LYS A 95 7.64 16.06 15.71
N PHE A 96 7.43 15.51 14.53
CA PHE A 96 8.48 15.25 13.53
C PHE A 96 8.43 16.19 12.34
N ALA A 97 7.40 17.04 12.27
CA ALA A 97 7.23 18.15 11.36
C ALA A 97 8.53 18.86 10.94
N ASP A 98 9.28 19.43 11.88
CA ASP A 98 10.47 20.23 11.58
C ASP A 98 11.61 19.39 10.97
N MET A 99 11.70 18.11 11.34
CA MET A 99 12.63 17.16 10.73
C MET A 99 12.19 16.84 9.31
N PHE A 100 10.90 16.59 9.07
CA PHE A 100 10.37 16.35 7.74
C PHE A 100 10.63 17.55 6.82
N ASP A 101 10.41 18.77 7.30
CA ASP A 101 10.64 19.98 6.52
C ASP A 101 12.11 20.12 6.09
N GLN A 102 13.07 19.67 6.92
CA GLN A 102 14.50 19.69 6.60
C GLN A 102 14.92 18.62 5.57
N ILE A 103 14.30 17.42 5.59
CA ILE A 103 14.69 16.33 4.67
C ILE A 103 14.03 16.46 3.29
N ILE A 104 12.93 17.20 3.17
CA ILE A 104 12.17 17.32 1.92
C ILE A 104 13.01 17.89 0.77
N PRO A 105 13.77 18.99 0.93
CA PRO A 105 14.64 19.49 -0.14
C PRO A 105 15.61 18.42 -0.65
N ILE A 106 16.21 17.66 0.26
CA ILE A 106 17.18 16.59 -0.05
C ILE A 106 16.52 15.46 -0.86
N LEU A 107 15.27 15.14 -0.55
CA LEU A 107 14.49 14.14 -1.28
C LEU A 107 13.98 14.65 -2.62
N ARG A 108 13.59 15.93 -2.71
CA ARG A 108 13.17 16.59 -3.96
C ARG A 108 14.29 16.62 -4.99
N GLU A 109 15.54 16.87 -4.59
CA GLU A 109 16.72 16.80 -5.48
C GLU A 109 16.93 15.43 -6.13
N LYS A 110 16.33 14.38 -5.56
CA LYS A 110 16.43 12.99 -6.03
C LYS A 110 15.16 12.51 -6.72
N ASP A 111 14.19 13.39 -6.96
CA ASP A 111 12.85 13.04 -7.47
C ASP A 111 12.17 11.94 -6.62
N LEU A 112 12.33 12.01 -5.30
CA LEU A 112 11.75 11.08 -4.35
C LEU A 112 10.65 11.77 -3.51
N PRO A 113 9.38 11.72 -3.93
CA PRO A 113 8.27 12.18 -3.11
C PRO A 113 8.27 11.50 -1.73
N PHE A 114 8.02 12.30 -0.69
CA PHE A 114 7.92 11.83 0.69
C PHE A 114 6.46 11.81 1.15
N LEU A 115 6.00 10.67 1.63
CA LEU A 115 4.65 10.45 2.13
C LEU A 115 4.71 10.16 3.64
N VAL A 116 3.86 10.82 4.41
CA VAL A 116 3.61 10.46 5.81
C VAL A 116 2.26 9.76 5.87
N VAL A 117 2.26 8.50 6.31
CA VAL A 117 1.08 7.64 6.37
C VAL A 117 0.75 7.33 7.82
N THR A 118 -0.50 7.53 8.21
CA THR A 118 -0.90 7.45 9.62
C THR A 118 -1.93 6.35 9.89
N ASP A 119 -2.19 6.08 11.17
CA ASP A 119 -3.23 5.15 11.60
C ASP A 119 -4.61 5.54 11.07
N GLN A 120 -4.90 6.83 10.96
CA GLN A 120 -6.17 7.31 10.40
C GLN A 120 -6.34 6.96 8.91
N MET A 121 -5.22 6.80 8.20
CA MET A 121 -5.23 6.38 6.78
C MET A 121 -5.28 4.86 6.67
N ILE A 122 -4.60 4.13 7.54
CA ILE A 122 -4.45 2.67 7.46
C ILE A 122 -5.64 1.93 8.09
N ASP A 123 -6.15 2.40 9.22
CA ASP A 123 -7.14 1.73 10.07
C ASP A 123 -8.56 2.22 9.77
N VAL A 124 -8.94 2.21 8.50
CA VAL A 124 -10.24 2.68 8.04
C VAL A 124 -11.25 1.53 8.06
N GLY A 125 -12.26 1.62 8.93
CA GLY A 125 -13.35 0.64 8.98
C GLY A 125 -12.85 -0.78 9.25
N ASP A 126 -13.30 -1.74 8.43
CA ASP A 126 -12.93 -3.16 8.45
C ASP A 126 -11.82 -3.51 7.44
N LEU A 127 -11.14 -2.49 6.91
CA LEU A 127 -10.10 -2.66 5.90
C LEU A 127 -8.93 -3.51 6.41
N PRO A 128 -8.37 -3.31 7.63
CA PRO A 128 -7.28 -4.13 8.13
C PRO A 128 -7.64 -5.63 8.20
N GLU A 129 -8.85 -5.96 8.67
CA GLU A 129 -9.36 -7.32 8.77
C GLU A 129 -9.54 -7.94 7.39
N THR A 130 -10.09 -7.17 6.45
CA THR A 130 -10.26 -7.59 5.06
C THR A 130 -8.91 -7.90 4.40
N ILE A 131 -7.92 -7.02 4.55
CA ILE A 131 -6.57 -7.21 4.02
C ILE A 131 -5.92 -8.45 4.64
N GLU A 132 -6.03 -8.62 5.98
CA GLU A 132 -5.48 -9.80 6.64
C GLU A 132 -6.11 -11.10 6.12
N LEU A 133 -7.43 -11.09 5.90
CA LEU A 133 -8.14 -12.24 5.34
C LEU A 133 -7.65 -12.57 3.92
N LEU A 134 -7.54 -11.57 3.04
CA LEU A 134 -7.03 -11.75 1.69
C LEU A 134 -5.60 -12.31 1.67
N LEU A 135 -4.71 -11.75 2.49
CA LEU A 135 -3.33 -12.23 2.61
C LEU A 135 -3.22 -13.62 3.25
N ARG A 136 -4.20 -14.02 4.08
CA ARG A 136 -4.32 -15.39 4.56
C ARG A 136 -4.61 -16.36 3.43
N TYR A 137 -5.55 -16.03 2.54
CA TYR A 137 -5.87 -16.84 1.36
C TYR A 137 -4.79 -16.74 0.27
N ALA A 138 -4.01 -15.67 0.20
CA ALA A 138 -2.87 -15.57 -0.72
C ALA A 138 -1.81 -16.67 -0.50
N ARG A 139 -1.79 -17.31 0.68
CA ARG A 139 -0.89 -18.41 1.01
C ARG A 139 -1.41 -19.79 0.62
N SER A 140 -2.67 -19.91 0.19
CA SER A 140 -3.19 -21.17 -0.34
C SER A 140 -2.63 -21.45 -1.73
N SER A 141 -2.85 -22.66 -2.23
CA SER A 141 -2.64 -23.00 -3.64
C SER A 141 -3.99 -23.19 -4.32
N VAL A 142 -4.02 -22.95 -5.63
CA VAL A 142 -5.17 -23.22 -6.50
C VAL A 142 -4.66 -24.03 -7.70
N SER A 143 -5.45 -24.99 -8.18
CA SER A 143 -5.08 -25.80 -9.34
C SER A 143 -5.11 -24.97 -10.63
N SER A 144 -4.35 -25.42 -11.64
CA SER A 144 -4.38 -24.81 -12.98
C SER A 144 -5.76 -24.82 -13.61
N GLU A 145 -6.54 -25.88 -13.39
CA GLU A 145 -7.92 -25.99 -13.90
C GLU A 145 -8.83 -24.86 -13.36
N ILE A 146 -8.75 -24.57 -12.06
CA ILE A 146 -9.52 -23.47 -11.45
C ILE A 146 -9.03 -22.12 -12.01
N PHE A 147 -7.72 -21.96 -12.20
CA PHE A 147 -7.17 -20.77 -12.82
C PHE A 147 -7.71 -20.54 -14.24
N ASP A 148 -7.75 -21.60 -15.05
CA ASP A 148 -8.29 -21.53 -16.41
C ASP A 148 -9.77 -21.21 -16.43
N ARG A 149 -10.56 -21.76 -15.49
CA ARG A 149 -11.98 -21.43 -15.33
C ARG A 149 -12.19 -19.96 -14.96
N VAL A 150 -11.44 -19.45 -13.99
CA VAL A 150 -11.49 -18.02 -13.61
C VAL A 150 -11.10 -17.16 -14.80
N LYS A 151 -10.01 -17.49 -15.51
CA LYS A 151 -9.58 -16.73 -16.70
C LYS A 151 -10.64 -16.72 -17.81
N LYS A 152 -11.26 -17.88 -18.10
CA LYS A 152 -12.36 -18.00 -19.09
C LYS A 152 -13.63 -17.29 -18.67
N SER A 153 -13.87 -17.07 -17.38
CA SER A 153 -15.07 -16.35 -16.93
C SER A 153 -15.02 -14.85 -17.27
N PHE A 154 -13.83 -14.27 -17.43
CA PHE A 154 -13.60 -12.90 -17.90
C PHE A 154 -13.48 -12.84 -19.42
N ASN A 155 -14.53 -13.29 -20.12
CA ASN A 155 -14.58 -13.29 -21.60
C ASN A 155 -14.58 -11.88 -22.23
N THR A 156 -14.93 -10.85 -21.45
CA THR A 156 -14.85 -9.45 -21.82
C THR A 156 -13.95 -8.72 -20.81
N SER A 157 -13.29 -7.64 -21.24
CA SER A 157 -12.52 -6.76 -20.33
C SER A 157 -13.41 -5.95 -19.36
N GLU A 158 -14.67 -6.34 -19.21
CA GLU A 158 -15.63 -5.68 -18.35
C GLU A 158 -15.49 -6.17 -16.89
N PRO A 159 -15.60 -5.28 -15.90
CA PRO A 159 -15.61 -5.66 -14.50
C PRO A 159 -16.75 -6.64 -14.20
N GLN A 160 -16.48 -7.62 -13.33
CA GLN A 160 -17.49 -8.54 -12.80
C GLN A 160 -17.60 -8.36 -11.29
N SER A 161 -18.78 -8.55 -10.72
CA SER A 161 -18.91 -8.64 -9.26
C SER A 161 -18.34 -9.96 -8.72
N ILE A 162 -17.93 -9.98 -7.44
CA ILE A 162 -17.49 -11.20 -6.75
C ILE A 162 -18.53 -12.32 -6.91
N SER A 163 -19.81 -12.02 -6.72
CA SER A 163 -20.88 -13.02 -6.81
C SER A 163 -21.12 -13.54 -8.23
N GLN A 164 -20.88 -12.72 -9.26
CA GLN A 164 -20.93 -13.15 -10.65
C GLN A 164 -19.76 -14.09 -10.96
N LEU A 165 -18.54 -13.76 -10.53
CA LEU A 165 -17.36 -14.61 -10.73
C LEU A 165 -17.52 -15.99 -10.06
N VAL A 166 -18.00 -16.02 -8.82
CA VAL A 166 -18.31 -17.27 -8.10
C VAL A 166 -19.23 -18.17 -8.92
N ARG A 167 -20.27 -17.59 -9.53
CA ARG A 167 -21.25 -18.31 -10.35
C ARG A 167 -20.69 -18.73 -11.70
N SER A 168 -20.09 -17.81 -12.45
CA SER A 168 -19.64 -18.04 -13.83
C SER A 168 -18.40 -18.93 -13.91
N ALA A 169 -17.49 -18.85 -12.95
CA ALA A 169 -16.32 -19.72 -12.88
C ALA A 169 -16.57 -20.97 -12.03
N GLU A 170 -17.75 -21.12 -11.41
CA GLU A 170 -18.15 -22.22 -10.51
C GLU A 170 -17.21 -22.42 -9.30
N VAL A 171 -16.63 -21.33 -8.78
CA VAL A 171 -15.65 -21.34 -7.68
C VAL A 171 -16.27 -20.85 -6.37
N ASN A 172 -15.64 -21.13 -5.24
CA ASN A 172 -16.05 -20.56 -3.96
C ASN A 172 -15.32 -19.23 -3.64
N LEU A 173 -15.75 -18.53 -2.60
CA LEU A 173 -15.15 -17.26 -2.17
C LEU A 173 -13.67 -17.38 -1.79
N ALA A 174 -13.23 -18.52 -1.22
CA ALA A 174 -11.83 -18.72 -0.86
C ALA A 174 -10.91 -18.67 -2.09
N VAL A 175 -11.38 -19.18 -3.24
CA VAL A 175 -10.66 -19.02 -4.52
C VAL A 175 -10.61 -17.55 -4.92
N VAL A 176 -11.74 -16.83 -4.88
CA VAL A 176 -11.74 -15.40 -5.23
C VAL A 176 -10.77 -14.59 -4.35
N PHE A 177 -10.78 -14.86 -3.04
CA PHE A 177 -9.88 -14.21 -2.08
C PHE A 177 -8.42 -14.58 -2.32
N HIS A 178 -8.13 -15.82 -2.71
CA HIS A 178 -6.79 -16.20 -3.15
C HIS A 178 -6.34 -15.35 -4.33
N PHE A 179 -7.16 -15.21 -5.37
CA PHE A 179 -6.80 -14.43 -6.56
C PHE A 179 -6.62 -12.94 -6.26
N LEU A 180 -7.48 -12.35 -5.42
CA LEU A 180 -7.34 -10.97 -4.96
C LEU A 180 -6.08 -10.79 -4.10
N GLY A 181 -5.84 -11.70 -3.16
CA GLY A 181 -4.66 -11.69 -2.28
C GLY A 181 -3.34 -11.88 -3.04
N ARG A 182 -3.37 -12.59 -4.17
CA ARG A 182 -2.26 -12.79 -5.10
C ARG A 182 -2.13 -11.70 -6.17
N ARG A 183 -3.03 -10.71 -6.17
CA ARG A 183 -3.14 -9.67 -7.21
C ARG A 183 -3.27 -10.23 -8.62
N LEU A 184 -3.93 -11.38 -8.77
CA LEU A 184 -4.38 -11.91 -10.05
C LEU A 184 -5.71 -11.27 -10.46
N LEU A 185 -6.51 -10.88 -9.46
CA LEU A 185 -7.66 -10.00 -9.58
C LEU A 185 -7.37 -8.72 -8.79
N THR A 186 -8.04 -7.64 -9.15
CA THR A 186 -7.99 -6.36 -8.44
C THR A 186 -9.38 -5.79 -8.24
N PHE A 187 -9.55 -4.99 -7.19
CA PHE A 187 -10.76 -4.22 -6.95
C PHE A 187 -10.82 -3.05 -7.94
N LEU A 188 -12.00 -2.76 -8.48
CA LEU A 188 -12.17 -1.61 -9.37
C LEU A 188 -12.15 -0.29 -8.60
N ASN A 189 -12.73 -0.31 -7.39
CA ASN A 189 -12.84 0.81 -6.48
C ASN A 189 -12.16 0.44 -5.15
N ASP A 190 -12.86 0.63 -4.04
CA ASP A 190 -12.36 0.29 -2.71
C ASP A 190 -12.28 -1.22 -2.47
N ILE A 191 -11.34 -1.60 -1.61
CA ILE A 191 -11.20 -2.97 -1.11
C ILE A 191 -12.44 -3.29 -0.27
N SER A 192 -13.29 -4.18 -0.77
CA SER A 192 -14.49 -4.65 -0.09
C SER A 192 -14.83 -6.08 -0.50
N LEU A 193 -15.24 -6.92 0.45
CA LEU A 193 -15.62 -8.31 0.19
C LEU A 193 -17.12 -8.50 -0.03
N SER A 194 -17.86 -7.40 -0.27
CA SER A 194 -19.28 -7.47 -0.62
C SER A 194 -19.50 -8.30 -1.90
N PRO A 195 -20.58 -9.10 -1.98
CA PRO A 195 -20.92 -9.88 -3.18
C PRO A 195 -21.03 -9.04 -4.46
N ASP A 196 -21.38 -7.76 -4.34
CA ASP A 196 -21.56 -6.83 -5.46
C ASP A 196 -20.30 -6.04 -5.80
N THR A 197 -19.21 -6.20 -5.02
CA THR A 197 -17.94 -5.52 -5.30
C THR A 197 -17.41 -5.91 -6.67
N LEU A 198 -17.15 -4.90 -7.49
CA LEU A 198 -16.58 -5.07 -8.83
C LEU A 198 -15.08 -5.35 -8.77
N ILE A 199 -14.70 -6.38 -9.51
CA ILE A 199 -13.33 -6.87 -9.64
C ILE A 199 -12.98 -7.05 -11.11
N ASN A 200 -11.68 -7.00 -11.42
CA ASN A 200 -11.17 -7.18 -12.76
C ASN A 200 -9.88 -8.02 -12.74
N PRO A 201 -9.59 -8.82 -13.77
CA PRO A 201 -8.27 -9.43 -13.95
C PRO A 201 -7.17 -8.38 -14.00
N TYR A 202 -6.20 -8.55 -13.11
CA TYR A 202 -5.00 -7.73 -13.08
C TYR A 202 -4.12 -8.01 -14.32
N PHE A 203 -4.10 -9.26 -14.78
CA PHE A 203 -3.30 -9.71 -15.93
C PHE A 203 -3.83 -9.29 -17.31
N LEU A 204 -5.00 -8.65 -17.41
CA LEU A 204 -5.57 -8.18 -18.69
C LEU A 204 -5.41 -6.67 -18.95
N LYS A 205 -4.88 -5.90 -17.99
CA LYS A 205 -4.66 -4.45 -18.20
C LYS A 205 -3.18 -4.16 -18.43
N GLU A 206 -2.88 -3.58 -19.59
CA GLU A 206 -1.60 -2.94 -19.91
C GLU A 206 -1.42 -1.60 -19.14
N ASP A 207 -2.49 -1.08 -18.55
CA ASP A 207 -2.59 0.32 -18.11
C ASP A 207 -2.55 0.49 -16.57
N HIS A 208 -1.70 -0.30 -15.89
CA HIS A 208 -1.42 -0.08 -14.44
C HIS A 208 -0.48 1.10 -14.20
N GLU A 209 -0.11 1.83 -15.24
CA GLU A 209 0.77 3.01 -15.19
C GLU A 209 0.14 4.19 -14.43
N ASN A 210 -1.18 4.19 -14.26
CA ASN A 210 -1.94 5.27 -13.64
C ASN A 210 -2.25 5.08 -12.14
N VAL A 211 -1.67 4.07 -11.47
CA VAL A 211 -1.91 3.89 -10.02
C VAL A 211 -1.20 4.98 -9.22
N CYS A 212 -1.97 5.95 -8.75
CA CYS A 212 -1.50 7.01 -7.87
C CYS A 212 -1.56 6.53 -6.40
N ILE A 213 -0.42 6.08 -5.86
CA ILE A 213 -0.28 5.68 -4.44
C ILE A 213 -0.85 6.73 -3.46
N PRO A 214 -0.59 8.04 -3.64
CA PRO A 214 -1.25 9.09 -2.85
C PRO A 214 -2.78 8.97 -2.82
N SER A 215 -3.42 8.74 -3.97
CA SER A 215 -4.89 8.57 -4.04
C SER A 215 -5.33 7.27 -3.37
N TRP A 216 -4.58 6.18 -3.56
CA TRP A 216 -4.89 4.89 -2.96
C TRP A 216 -4.76 4.86 -1.43
N LEU A 217 -3.83 5.64 -0.89
CA LEU A 217 -3.62 5.80 0.55
C LEU A 217 -4.46 6.92 1.16
N ASN A 218 -5.15 7.72 0.34
CA ASN A 218 -5.68 9.02 0.74
C ASN A 218 -4.61 9.87 1.45
N ALA A 219 -3.36 9.77 0.98
CA ALA A 219 -2.21 10.48 1.50
C ALA A 219 -1.81 11.57 0.50
N ALA A 220 -1.34 12.70 1.00
CA ALA A 220 -0.70 13.73 0.17
C ALA A 220 0.82 13.68 0.38
N ALA A 221 1.58 14.09 -0.63
CA ALA A 221 2.99 14.37 -0.44
C ALA A 221 3.16 15.43 0.64
N TRP A 222 4.09 15.21 1.56
CA TRP A 222 4.38 16.19 2.60
C TRP A 222 4.88 17.48 1.94
N ASN A 223 4.22 18.60 2.27
CA ASN A 223 4.53 19.89 1.68
C ASN A 223 4.83 20.93 2.79
N PRO A 224 6.12 21.27 3.00
CA PRO A 224 6.52 22.30 3.96
C PRO A 224 5.84 23.66 3.69
N ASP A 225 5.64 24.01 2.42
CA ASP A 225 5.12 25.31 2.00
C ASP A 225 3.68 25.54 2.48
N ALA A 226 2.87 24.47 2.52
CA ALA A 226 1.49 24.53 3.02
C ALA A 226 1.42 24.85 4.53
N ARG A 227 2.46 24.51 5.31
CA ARG A 227 2.53 24.78 6.75
C ARG A 227 3.05 26.18 7.06
N ILE A 228 3.97 26.71 6.26
CA ILE A 228 4.46 28.09 6.39
C ILE A 228 3.31 29.09 6.21
N HIS A 229 2.37 28.81 5.29
CA HIS A 229 1.17 29.62 5.10
C HIS A 229 0.16 29.55 6.26
N GLN A 230 0.03 28.41 6.93
CA GLN A 230 -0.81 28.29 8.14
C GLN A 230 -0.20 29.00 9.36
N ALA A 231 1.13 29.02 9.48
CA ALA A 231 1.82 29.74 10.55
C ALA A 231 1.80 31.28 10.37
N THR A 232 1.55 31.77 9.15
CA THR A 232 1.54 33.21 8.81
C THR A 232 0.14 33.83 8.71
N GLY A 233 -0.91 33.09 9.11
CA GLY A 233 -2.26 33.66 9.28
C GLY A 233 -3.02 33.94 7.97
N ALA A 234 -2.66 33.30 6.86
CA ALA A 234 -3.46 33.34 5.64
C ALA A 234 -4.35 32.09 5.56
N GLU A 235 -5.65 32.27 5.83
CA GLU A 235 -6.66 31.26 5.49
C GLU A 235 -6.62 30.98 3.98
N SER A 236 -6.31 29.73 3.62
CA SER A 236 -6.67 29.20 2.31
C SER A 236 -7.10 27.76 2.46
N SER A 237 -8.41 27.61 2.60
CA SER A 237 -9.17 26.40 2.33
C SER A 237 -8.86 25.86 0.93
N ALA A 238 -8.23 24.69 0.84
CA ALA A 238 -8.36 23.79 -0.30
C ALA A 238 -7.78 22.41 0.03
N VAL A 239 -8.47 21.63 0.85
CA VAL A 239 -8.39 20.17 0.72
C VAL A 239 -9.18 19.84 -0.55
N ARG A 240 -8.50 19.83 -1.70
CA ARG A 240 -9.07 19.22 -2.91
C ARG A 240 -9.17 17.73 -2.62
N ARG A 241 -10.40 17.26 -2.36
CA ARG A 241 -10.75 15.86 -2.56
C ARG A 241 -10.33 15.49 -3.98
N TYR A 242 -9.41 14.55 -4.12
CA TYR A 242 -9.16 13.92 -5.41
C TYR A 242 -10.32 12.98 -5.68
N ASP A 243 -11.42 13.51 -6.19
CA ASP A 243 -12.44 12.72 -6.88
C ASP A 243 -11.88 12.30 -8.24
N HIS A 244 -11.05 11.26 -8.24
CA HIS A 244 -10.66 10.55 -9.45
C HIS A 244 -11.41 9.21 -9.49
N ALA A 245 -12.71 9.29 -9.74
CA ALA A 245 -13.33 8.25 -10.55
C ALA A 245 -12.70 8.32 -11.95
N PRO A 246 -12.06 7.26 -12.46
CA PRO A 246 -11.55 7.26 -13.82
C PRO A 246 -12.74 7.40 -14.76
N LYS A 247 -12.83 8.54 -15.45
CA LYS A 247 -13.76 8.70 -16.58
C LYS A 247 -13.25 7.82 -17.71
N LEU A 248 -13.82 6.63 -17.83
CA LEU A 248 -13.75 5.82 -19.05
C LEU A 248 -14.33 6.64 -20.20
N HIS A 249 -13.45 7.18 -21.05
CA HIS A 249 -13.85 7.70 -22.35
C HIS A 249 -14.21 6.50 -23.24
N MET A 250 -15.51 6.25 -23.38
CA MET A 250 -16.02 5.40 -24.45
C MET A 250 -15.81 6.11 -25.78
N ALA A 251 -14.81 5.67 -26.55
CA ALA A 251 -14.72 5.98 -27.96
C ALA A 251 -15.56 4.95 -28.72
N HIS A 252 -16.72 5.38 -29.22
CA HIS A 252 -17.48 4.65 -30.23
C HIS A 252 -16.70 4.64 -31.55
N ARG A 253 -16.38 3.45 -32.05
CA ARG A 253 -16.36 3.11 -33.47
C ARG A 253 -16.81 1.69 -33.68
#